data_AF-A0A1F8XUE6-F1
#
_entry.id   AF-A0A1F8XUE6-F1
#
_cell.length_a   1.000
_cell.length_b   1.000
_cell.length_c   1.000
_cell.angle_alpha   90.00
_cell.angle_beta   90.00
_cell.angle_gamma   90.00
#
_symmetry.space_group_name_H-M   'P 1'
#
loop_
_entity.id
_entity.type
_entity.pdbx_description
1 polymer ?
#
loop_
_entity_poly.entity_id
_entity_poly.type
_entity_poly.pdbx_seq_one_letter_code
_entity_poly.pdbx_strand_id
1 'polypeptide(L)' 'MADLKDRILQSMCPTVMVPAYSELEPLGKAGYRYLMARDGLFVEGKTAWGIFGCPSGPAPGLCPMGPLSP' A
#
# COMPACT_ATOMS: atom_id res chain seq x y z
N MET A 1 -8.74 5.19 -22.70
CA MET A 1 -9.62 4.20 -22.04
C MET A 1 -8.69 3.32 -21.22
N ALA A 2 -8.80 3.28 -19.88
CA ALA A 2 -7.88 2.52 -19.05
C ALA A 2 -7.96 1.02 -19.36
N ASP A 3 -6.83 0.33 -19.39
CA ASP A 3 -6.76 -1.10 -19.73
C ASP A 3 -7.57 -1.94 -18.74
N LEU A 4 -8.17 -3.04 -19.22
CA LEU A 4 -8.95 -3.94 -18.36
C LEU A 4 -8.09 -4.51 -17.22
N LYS A 5 -6.80 -4.78 -17.50
CA LYS A 5 -5.85 -5.30 -16.50
C LYS A 5 -5.60 -4.29 -15.40
N ASP A 6 -5.45 -3.02 -15.74
CA ASP A 6 -5.25 -1.94 -14.76
C ASP A 6 -6.48 -1.77 -13.87
N ARG A 7 -7.68 -1.89 -14.44
CA ARG A 7 -8.94 -1.83 -13.66
C ARG A 7 -9.07 -3.01 -12.69
N ILE A 8 -8.72 -4.21 -13.13
CA ILE A 8 -8.72 -5.40 -12.26
C ILE A 8 -7.68 -5.21 -11.14
N LEU A 9 -6.48 -4.74 -11.48
CA LEU A 9 -5.41 -4.51 -10.52
C LEU A 9 -5.85 -3.50 -9.44
N GLN A 10 -6.40 -2.36 -9.85
CA GLN A 10 -6.89 -1.33 -8.92
C GLN A 10 -8.09 -1.80 -8.09
N SER A 11 -8.94 -2.66 -8.64
CA SER A 11 -10.11 -3.21 -7.94
C SER A 11 -9.71 -4.26 -6.89
N MET A 12 -8.67 -5.05 -7.16
CA MET A 12 -8.23 -6.15 -6.29
C MET A 12 -7.19 -5.68 -5.26
N CYS A 13 -6.30 -4.77 -5.67
CA CYS A 13 -5.18 -4.27 -4.89
C CYS A 13 -5.13 -2.74 -4.97
N PRO A 14 -5.99 -2.02 -4.23
CA PRO A 14 -5.98 -0.57 -4.24
C PRO A 14 -4.65 -0.02 -3.71
N THR A 15 -4.16 1.05 -4.33
CA THR A 15 -2.98 1.78 -3.84
C THR A 15 -3.43 2.87 -2.88
N VAL A 16 -2.90 2.83 -1.67
CA VAL A 16 -3.16 3.79 -0.60
C VAL A 16 -1.90 4.59 -0.30
N MET A 17 -2.11 5.88 -0.15
CA MET A 17 -1.09 6.84 0.23
C MET A 17 -0.90 6.81 1.75
N VAL A 18 0.32 6.53 2.24
CA VAL A 18 0.65 6.55 3.68
C VAL A 18 0.64 7.98 4.25
N PRO A 19 -0.26 8.31 5.20
CA PRO A 19 -0.35 9.65 5.76
C PRO A 19 0.94 10.05 6.51
N ALA A 20 1.35 11.32 6.37
CA ALA A 20 2.58 11.83 6.97
C ALA A 20 2.44 12.23 8.45
N TYR A 21 1.23 12.55 8.90
CA TYR A 21 0.96 13.16 10.21
C TYR A 21 -0.02 12.35 11.07
N SER A 22 -0.64 11.33 10.50
CA SER A 22 -1.56 10.44 11.20
C SER A 22 -1.12 8.99 11.03
N GLU A 23 -1.57 8.11 11.91
CA GLU A 23 -1.31 6.68 11.76
C GLU A 23 -2.03 6.12 10.53
N LEU A 24 -1.42 5.12 9.90
CA LEU A 24 -2.03 4.39 8.80
C LEU A 24 -3.06 3.42 9.37
N GLU A 25 -4.33 3.61 9.01
CA GLU A 25 -5.40 2.69 9.38
C GLU A 25 -5.12 1.26 8.89
N PRO A 26 -5.14 0.24 9.77
CA PRO A 26 -4.85 -1.14 9.39
C PRO A 26 -5.92 -1.69 8.43
N LEU A 27 -5.55 -2.71 7.64
CA LEU A 27 -6.51 -3.34 6.73
C LEU A 27 -7.68 -3.94 7.51
N GLY A 28 -8.88 -3.38 7.37
CA GLY A 28 -10.07 -3.86 8.08
C GLY A 28 -10.52 -5.26 7.61
N LYS A 29 -10.46 -5.51 6.31
CA LYS A 29 -10.89 -6.76 5.66
C LYS A 29 -9.71 -7.55 5.09
N ALA A 30 -9.89 -8.85 4.89
CA ALA A 30 -8.89 -9.67 4.18
C ALA A 30 -8.71 -9.17 2.75
N GLY A 31 -7.47 -9.11 2.28
CA GLY A 31 -7.13 -8.53 0.98
C GLY A 31 -5.70 -8.00 0.93
N TYR A 32 -5.37 -7.35 -0.18
CA TYR A 32 -4.04 -6.75 -0.40
C TYR A 32 -4.20 -5.27 -0.77
N ARG A 33 -3.29 -4.42 -0.32
CA ARG A 33 -3.17 -3.03 -0.78
C ARG A 33 -1.71 -2.68 -1.00
N TYR A 34 -1.48 -1.81 -1.97
CA TYR A 34 -0.17 -1.18 -2.13
C TYR A 34 -0.12 0.06 -1.24
N LEU A 35 0.98 0.24 -0.53
CA LEU A 35 1.23 1.38 0.33
C LEU A 35 2.36 2.20 -0.26
N MET A 36 2.04 3.43 -0.65
CA MET A 36 3.02 4.38 -1.16
C MET A 36 3.46 5.28 -0.01
N ALA A 37 4.67 5.04 0.47
CA ALA A 37 5.31 5.75 1.57
C ALA A 37 6.55 6.50 1.09
N ARG A 38 7.13 7.35 1.95
CA ARG A 38 8.32 8.14 1.57
C ARG A 38 9.57 7.29 1.35
N ASP A 39 9.64 6.18 2.06
CA ASP A 39 10.75 5.24 2.12
C ASP A 39 10.64 4.14 1.08
N GLY A 40 9.44 3.90 0.55
CA GLY A 40 9.23 2.86 -0.44
C GLY A 40 7.79 2.66 -0.85
N LEU A 41 7.64 1.76 -1.81
CA LEU A 41 6.38 1.10 -2.10
C LEU A 41 6.35 -0.22 -1.31
N PHE A 42 5.29 -0.45 -0.56
CA PHE A 42 5.08 -1.68 0.21
C PHE A 42 3.80 -2.36 -0.24
N VAL A 43 3.72 -3.68 -0.02
CA VAL A 43 2.48 -4.45 -0.15
C VAL A 43 2.06 -4.86 1.24
N GLU A 44 0.87 -4.46 1.64
CA GLU A 44 0.24 -4.96 2.85
C GLU A 44 -0.84 -5.96 2.48
N GLY A 45 -0.76 -7.16 3.05
CA GLY A 45 -1.74 -8.22 2.88
C GLY A 45 -2.33 -8.62 4.23
N LYS A 46 -3.65 -8.70 4.33
CA LYS A 46 -4.35 -9.29 5.48
C LYS A 46 -4.92 -10.65 5.11
N THR A 47 -4.48 -11.66 5.83
CA THR A 47 -4.96 -13.04 5.72
C THR A 47 -5.57 -13.49 7.04
N ALA A 48 -6.13 -14.71 7.08
CA ALA A 48 -6.67 -15.29 8.31
C ALA A 48 -5.62 -15.47 9.43
N TRP A 49 -4.34 -15.45 9.08
CA TRP A 49 -3.22 -15.72 9.98
C TRP A 49 -2.52 -14.45 10.48
N GLY A 50 -2.85 -13.28 9.94
CA GLY A 50 -2.21 -12.01 10.30
C GLY A 50 -2.12 -11.02 9.15
N ILE A 51 -1.47 -9.89 9.44
CA ILE A 51 -1.13 -8.83 8.49
C ILE A 51 0.36 -8.96 8.16
N PHE A 52 0.68 -8.92 6.86
CA PHE A 52 2.03 -9.03 6.35
C PHE A 52 2.36 -7.79 5.52
N GLY A 53 3.53 -7.20 5.77
CA GLY A 53 4.08 -6.09 4.99
C GLY A 53 5.35 -6.52 4.28
N CYS A 54 5.38 -6.44 2.95
CA CYS A 54 6.59 -6.69 2.17
C CYS A 54 7.03 -5.43 1.42
N PRO A 55 8.31 -5.02 1.51
CA PRO A 55 8.84 -3.96 0.67
C PRO A 55 8.87 -4.42 -0.79
N SER A 56 8.29 -3.63 -1.69
CA SER A 56 8.23 -3.93 -3.13
C SER A 56 9.21 -3.11 -3.97
N GLY A 57 9.68 -1.97 -3.46
CA GLY A 57 10.71 -1.17 -4.13
C GLY A 57 10.89 0.22 -3.51
N PRO A 58 11.91 0.98 -3.95
CA PRO A 58 12.14 2.35 -3.48
C PRO A 58 11.05 3.30 -3.97
N ALA A 59 10.79 4.37 -3.20
CA ALA A 59 9.84 5.40 -3.58
C ALA A 59 10.39 6.21 -4.76
N PRO A 60 9.55 6.58 -5.75
CA PRO A 60 9.95 7.47 -6.83
C PRO A 60 10.07 8.91 -6.31
N GLY A 61 11.19 9.24 -5.67
CA GLY A 61 11.59 10.60 -5.29
C GLY A 61 11.13 11.07 -3.89
N LEU A 62 11.13 12.39 -3.70
CA LEU A 62 10.66 13.05 -2.47
C LEU A 62 9.13 12.98 -2.42
N CYS A 63 8.58 11.88 -1.91
CA CYS A 63 7.15 11.75 -1.67
C CYS A 63 6.77 12.49 -0.36
N PRO A 64 5.73 13.34 -0.35
CA PRO A 64 5.28 14.08 0.84
C PRO A 64 4.53 13.18 1.85
N MET A 65 4.91 11.90 1.89
CA MET A 65 4.22 10.80 2.52
C MET A 65 4.84 10.47 3.88
N GLY A 66 4.10 9.73 4.71
CA GLY A 66 4.66 9.21 5.96
C GLY A 66 5.70 8.11 5.73
N PRO A 67 6.62 7.89 6.69
CA PRO A 67 7.36 6.63 6.77
C PRO A 67 6.45 5.45 7.06
N LEU A 68 6.79 4.29 6.53
CA LEU A 68 6.23 3.02 6.97
C LEU A 68 7.20 2.43 8.00
N SER A 69 6.98 2.74 9.28
CA SER A 69 7.76 2.12 10.36
C SER A 69 7.41 0.62 10.42
N PRO A 70 8.40 -0.29 10.51
CA PRO A 70 8.14 -1.69 10.86
C PRO A 70 7.62 -1.84 12.29
#